data_AF-A0A1M3ICX5-F1
#
_entry.id   AF-A0A1M3ICX5-F1
#
_cell.length_a   1.000
_cell.length_b   1.000
_cell.length_c   1.000
_cell.angle_alpha   90.00
_cell.angle_beta   90.00
_cell.angle_gamma   90.00
#
_symmetry.space_group_name_H-M   'P 1'
#
loop_
_entity.id
_entity.type
_entity.pdbx_description
1 polymer ?
#
loop_
_entity_poly.entity_id
_entity_poly.type
_entity_poly.pdbx_seq_one_letter_code
_entity_poly.pdbx_strand_id
1 'polypeptide(L)'
;MKAGRAFTSFTRTERLGIISLLLLIAILLAVKATMHEWVHPSYNREQEARLNAQWRQLKASTIKDPPTYNNTHADTFPQKKSNYIQPVTRTEKTTAGVKIKMFVFDPNSVDSIGLRKLGLREKTTAIFLHWRAKGKVFYNKEELKKVYTLTQEDYDRLEPYIQIDRSRLK
;
A
#
# COMPACT_ATOMS: atom_id res chain seq x y z
N MET A 1 23.53 -9.42 -60.20
CA MET A 1 23.34 -10.03 -58.86
C MET A 1 23.82 -9.00 -57.83
N LYS A 2 22.92 -8.44 -57.01
CA LYS A 2 23.26 -7.41 -56.01
C LYS A 2 23.72 -8.11 -54.73
N ALA A 3 24.95 -7.83 -54.30
CA ALA A 3 25.51 -8.32 -53.05
C ALA A 3 24.63 -7.85 -51.86
N GLY A 4 24.12 -8.80 -51.08
CA GLY A 4 23.42 -8.54 -49.83
C GLY A 4 24.38 -7.93 -48.81
N ARG A 5 23.96 -6.82 -48.20
CA ARG A 5 24.76 -6.01 -47.28
C ARG A 5 25.15 -6.81 -46.02
N ALA A 6 26.39 -6.65 -45.58
CA ALA A 6 26.89 -7.19 -44.32
C ALA A 6 26.27 -6.45 -43.13
N PHE A 7 25.48 -7.15 -42.30
CA PHE A 7 24.77 -6.58 -41.14
C PHE A 7 25.42 -6.92 -39.79
N THR A 8 26.65 -7.42 -39.74
CA THR A 8 27.22 -8.00 -38.50
C THR A 8 28.55 -7.43 -38.04
N SER A 9 28.95 -6.23 -38.48
CA SER A 9 30.13 -5.57 -37.92
C SER A 9 29.75 -4.66 -36.74
N PHE A 10 29.76 -5.20 -35.53
CA PHE A 10 29.61 -4.39 -34.31
C PHE A 10 30.91 -3.65 -33.99
N THR A 11 30.81 -2.37 -33.64
CA THR A 11 31.96 -1.56 -33.22
C THR A 11 32.51 -2.03 -31.87
N ARG A 12 33.77 -1.70 -31.54
CA ARG A 12 34.41 -2.13 -30.27
C ARG A 12 33.63 -1.65 -29.04
N THR A 13 32.99 -0.48 -29.13
CA THR A 13 32.14 0.13 -28.10
C THR A 13 30.80 -0.56 -27.98
N GLU A 14 30.17 -0.96 -29.08
CA GLU A 14 28.91 -1.73 -29.08
C GLU A 14 29.09 -3.12 -28.46
N ARG A 15 30.20 -3.80 -28.76
CA ARG A 15 30.49 -5.12 -28.20
C ARG A 15 30.63 -5.10 -26.68
N LEU A 16 31.25 -4.05 -26.12
CA LEU A 16 31.35 -3.86 -24.66
C LEU A 16 29.97 -3.64 -24.03
N GLY A 17 29.10 -2.89 -24.70
CA GLY A 17 27.71 -2.69 -24.28
C GLY A 17 26.91 -4.00 -24.26
N ILE A 18 27.01 -4.79 -25.33
CA ILE A 18 26.33 -6.10 -25.44
C ILE A 18 26.83 -7.06 -24.35
N ILE A 19 28.14 -7.15 -24.13
CA ILE A 19 28.70 -8.01 -23.07
C ILE A 19 28.19 -7.56 -21.69
N SER A 20 28.17 -6.24 -21.43
CA SER A 20 27.66 -5.69 -20.16
C SER A 20 26.18 -6.02 -19.95
N LEU A 21 25.37 -5.91 -21.01
CA LEU A 21 23.94 -6.24 -20.95
C LEU A 21 23.70 -7.74 -20.70
N LEU A 22 24.45 -8.61 -21.39
CA LEU A 22 24.37 -10.06 -21.19
C LEU A 22 24.78 -10.45 -19.78
N LEU A 23 25.80 -9.80 -19.23
CA LEU A 23 26.25 -10.01 -17.86
C LEU A 23 25.15 -9.61 -16.85
N LEU A 24 24.51 -8.46 -17.05
CA LEU A 24 23.40 -8.02 -16.19
C LEU A 24 22.22 -8.99 -16.23
N ILE A 25 21.85 -9.48 -17.41
CA ILE A 25 20.79 -10.48 -17.58
C ILE A 25 21.17 -11.78 -16.84
N ALA A 26 22.41 -12.24 -16.99
CA ALA A 26 22.88 -13.44 -16.30
C ALA A 26 22.81 -13.29 -14.77
N ILE A 27 23.14 -12.11 -14.22
CA ILE A 27 23.00 -11.82 -12.78
C ILE A 27 21.54 -11.93 -12.34
N LEU A 28 20.59 -11.35 -13.09
CA LEU A 28 19.17 -11.42 -12.74
C LEU A 28 18.65 -12.86 -12.73
N LEU A 29 19.08 -13.69 -13.68
CA LEU A 29 18.75 -15.10 -13.72
C LEU A 29 19.34 -15.87 -12.53
N ALA A 30 20.60 -15.58 -12.17
CA ALA A 30 21.25 -16.18 -11.02
C ALA A 30 20.56 -15.79 -9.70
N VAL A 31 20.16 -14.52 -9.54
CA VAL A 31 19.36 -14.07 -8.39
C VAL A 31 18.03 -14.81 -8.33
N LYS A 32 17.30 -14.91 -9.45
CA LYS A 32 16.02 -15.64 -9.49
C LYS A 32 16.18 -17.11 -9.09
N ALA A 33 17.23 -17.78 -9.57
CA ALA A 33 17.50 -19.18 -9.25
C ALA A 33 17.89 -19.37 -7.79
N THR A 34 18.80 -18.53 -7.27
CA THR A 34 19.28 -18.62 -5.88
C THR A 34 18.27 -18.14 -4.85
N MET A 35 17.38 -17.21 -5.20
CA MET A 35 16.32 -16.73 -4.31
C MET A 35 15.37 -17.85 -3.85
N HIS A 36 15.12 -18.86 -4.69
CA HIS A 36 14.29 -20.01 -4.31
C HIS A 36 14.94 -20.84 -3.19
N GLU A 37 16.28 -20.95 -3.18
CA GLU A 37 17.03 -21.74 -2.18
C GLU A 37 17.20 -20.99 -0.84
N TRP A 38 17.26 -19.66 -0.84
CA TRP A 38 17.60 -18.86 0.35
C TRP A 38 16.36 -18.31 1.06
N VAL A 39 15.26 -18.15 0.33
CA VAL A 39 14.01 -17.62 0.86
C VAL A 39 13.04 -18.77 1.07
N HIS A 40 13.04 -19.33 2.28
CA HIS A 40 11.94 -20.15 2.75
C HIS A 40 10.89 -19.23 3.39
N PRO A 41 9.81 -18.83 2.68
CA PRO A 41 8.71 -18.13 3.33
C PRO A 41 8.24 -18.98 4.50
N SER A 42 8.12 -18.38 5.69
CA SER A 42 7.66 -19.04 6.91
C SER A 42 6.19 -19.44 6.75
N TYR A 43 5.98 -20.56 6.06
CA TYR A 43 4.69 -21.07 5.65
C TYR A 43 4.23 -22.11 6.64
N ASN A 44 3.34 -21.71 7.55
CA ASN A 44 2.74 -22.63 8.51
C ASN A 44 1.47 -23.25 7.92
N ARG A 45 1.59 -24.52 7.47
CA ARG A 45 0.47 -25.30 6.90
C ARG A 45 -0.75 -25.37 7.82
N GLU A 46 -0.54 -25.43 9.13
CA GLU A 46 -1.65 -25.53 10.08
C GLU A 46 -2.41 -24.20 10.22
N GLN A 47 -1.68 -23.07 10.23
CA GLN A 47 -2.30 -21.75 10.29
C GLN A 47 -3.14 -21.48 9.04
N GLU A 48 -2.68 -21.88 7.86
CA GLU A 48 -3.45 -21.73 6.64
C GLU A 48 -4.68 -22.64 6.62
N ALA A 49 -4.55 -23.89 7.04
CA ALA A 49 -5.69 -24.80 7.13
C ALA A 49 -6.79 -24.24 8.06
N ARG A 50 -6.39 -23.66 9.20
CA ARG A 50 -7.31 -22.97 10.13
C ARG A 50 -7.98 -21.76 9.49
N LEU A 51 -7.21 -20.90 8.81
CA LEU A 51 -7.73 -19.71 8.12
C LEU A 51 -8.73 -20.09 7.02
N ASN A 52 -8.40 -21.10 6.22
CA ASN A 52 -9.27 -21.60 5.14
C ASN A 52 -10.56 -22.22 5.69
N ALA A 53 -10.50 -22.92 6.83
CA ALA A 53 -11.69 -23.44 7.50
C ALA A 53 -12.59 -22.32 8.01
N GLN A 54 -12.03 -21.28 8.65
CA GLN A 54 -12.77 -20.09 9.07
C GLN A 54 -13.43 -19.38 7.89
N TRP A 55 -12.71 -19.23 6.78
CA TRP A 55 -13.26 -18.65 5.55
C TRP A 55 -14.43 -19.43 4.98
N ARG A 56 -14.39 -20.76 5.03
CA ARG A 56 -15.51 -21.62 4.58
C ARG A 56 -16.74 -21.45 5.47
N GLN A 57 -16.53 -21.33 6.78
CA GLN A 57 -17.61 -21.10 7.74
C GLN A 57 -18.27 -19.74 7.51
N LEU A 58 -17.49 -18.67 7.31
CA LEU A 58 -18.02 -17.33 7.01
C LEU A 58 -18.81 -17.28 5.70
N LYS A 59 -18.32 -17.99 4.67
CA LYS A 59 -19.02 -18.11 3.39
C LYS A 59 -20.34 -18.87 3.53
N ALA A 60 -20.34 -19.94 4.32
CA ALA A 60 -21.53 -20.76 4.54
C ALA A 60 -22.59 -20.06 5.42
N SER A 61 -22.18 -19.20 6.35
CA SER A 61 -23.09 -18.42 7.21
C SER A 61 -23.69 -17.18 6.53
N THR A 62 -23.19 -16.80 5.35
CA THR A 62 -23.74 -15.70 4.56
C THR A 62 -24.82 -16.26 3.61
N ILE A 63 -26.09 -16.12 3.98
CA ILE A 63 -27.25 -16.67 3.26
C ILE A 63 -27.42 -16.05 1.85
N LYS A 64 -27.59 -16.96 0.87
CA LYS A 64 -28.30 -16.90 -0.43
C LYS A 64 -28.55 -15.50 -1.04
N ASP A 65 -27.54 -14.99 -1.74
CA ASP A 65 -27.60 -14.60 -3.15
C ASP A 65 -26.28 -13.88 -3.43
N PRO A 66 -25.33 -14.48 -4.17
CA PRO A 66 -24.19 -13.71 -4.63
C PRO A 66 -24.73 -12.61 -5.55
N PRO A 67 -24.27 -11.34 -5.47
CA PRO A 67 -24.51 -10.42 -6.57
C PRO A 67 -23.90 -11.09 -7.80
N THR A 68 -24.76 -11.51 -8.72
CA THR A 68 -24.39 -12.06 -10.01
C THR A 68 -23.41 -11.09 -10.64
N TYR A 69 -22.13 -11.46 -10.64
CA TYR A 69 -21.09 -10.69 -11.30
C TYR A 69 -20.80 -11.37 -12.62
N ASN A 70 -21.64 -11.05 -13.60
CA ASN A 70 -21.61 -11.58 -14.95
C ASN A 70 -20.41 -10.98 -15.71
N ASN A 71 -19.28 -11.65 -15.58
CA ASN A 71 -18.15 -11.50 -16.51
C ASN A 71 -17.95 -12.82 -17.26
N THR A 72 -18.69 -12.96 -18.35
CA THR A 72 -18.38 -13.91 -19.42
C THR A 72 -16.98 -13.60 -19.98
N HIS A 73 -16.27 -14.65 -20.39
CA HIS A 73 -14.87 -14.74 -20.85
C HIS A 73 -13.91 -15.13 -19.74
N ALA A 74 -13.99 -16.43 -19.44
CA ALA A 74 -12.90 -17.26 -18.99
C ALA A 74 -11.68 -17.08 -19.91
N ASP A 75 -10.49 -16.99 -19.31
CA ASP A 75 -9.37 -17.91 -19.58
C ASP A 75 -8.13 -17.47 -18.77
N THR A 76 -7.88 -18.24 -17.71
CA THR A 76 -6.58 -18.76 -17.27
C THR A 76 -5.41 -17.81 -16.93
N PHE A 77 -5.20 -17.64 -15.61
CA PHE A 77 -3.95 -17.51 -14.81
C PHE A 77 -4.01 -16.39 -13.72
N PRO A 78 -3.56 -16.65 -12.47
CA PRO A 78 -3.89 -15.83 -11.31
C PRO A 78 -3.01 -14.58 -11.20
N GLN A 79 -3.57 -13.43 -11.55
CA GLN A 79 -2.92 -12.14 -11.34
C GLN A 79 -2.98 -11.74 -9.86
N LYS A 80 -1.82 -11.85 -9.20
CA LYS A 80 -1.44 -11.12 -7.99
C LYS A 80 -1.87 -9.65 -8.14
N LYS A 81 -2.97 -9.23 -7.52
CA LYS A 81 -3.41 -7.83 -7.60
C LYS A 81 -2.52 -6.97 -6.70
N SER A 82 -1.49 -6.43 -7.34
CA SER A 82 -0.88 -5.14 -7.02
C SER A 82 -1.96 -4.12 -6.68
N ASN A 83 -1.75 -3.36 -5.60
CA ASN A 83 -2.55 -2.17 -5.29
C ASN A 83 -2.31 -1.11 -6.36
N TYR A 84 -3.04 -1.20 -7.48
CA TYR A 84 -3.17 -0.08 -8.40
C TYR A 84 -3.86 1.07 -7.65
N ILE A 85 -3.26 2.26 -7.72
CA ILE A 85 -3.90 3.51 -7.34
C ILE A 85 -5.10 3.69 -8.25
N GLN A 86 -6.30 3.46 -7.72
CA GLN A 86 -7.53 3.93 -8.34
C GLN A 86 -7.46 5.47 -8.36
N PRO A 87 -7.68 6.15 -9.50
CA PRO A 87 -7.98 7.57 -9.45
C PRO A 87 -9.21 7.72 -8.57
N VAL A 88 -9.05 8.40 -7.43
CA VAL A 88 -10.13 8.57 -6.46
C VAL A 88 -11.15 9.50 -7.10
N THR A 89 -12.11 8.92 -7.81
CA THR A 89 -13.36 9.59 -8.11
C THR A 89 -13.98 9.95 -6.76
N ARG A 90 -14.19 11.25 -6.57
CA ARG A 90 -14.89 11.85 -5.44
C ARG A 90 -16.30 11.28 -5.39
N THR A 91 -16.49 10.16 -4.71
CA THR A 91 -17.82 9.69 -4.34
C THR A 91 -17.73 9.07 -2.95
N GLU A 92 -18.35 9.81 -2.05
CA GLU A 92 -18.58 9.58 -0.64
C GLU A 92 -18.95 8.12 -0.34
N LYS A 93 -18.02 7.38 0.27
CA LYS A 93 -18.39 6.26 1.13
C LYS A 93 -18.45 6.79 2.56
N THR A 94 -19.48 7.59 2.81
CA THR A 94 -19.84 8.06 4.14
C THR A 94 -19.99 6.82 5.03
N THR A 95 -19.14 6.73 6.04
CA THR A 95 -19.26 5.73 7.09
C THR A 95 -20.57 6.05 7.82
N ALA A 96 -21.64 5.37 7.44
CA ALA A 96 -22.96 5.54 8.04
C ALA A 96 -22.82 5.40 9.57
N GLY A 97 -23.04 6.50 10.28
CA GLY A 97 -23.21 6.52 11.74
C GLY A 97 -22.01 6.92 12.61
N VAL A 98 -20.83 7.27 12.08
CA VAL A 98 -19.77 7.82 12.95
C VAL A 98 -20.15 9.25 13.34
N LYS A 99 -20.70 9.42 14.55
CA LYS A 99 -20.90 10.74 15.15
C LYS A 99 -19.53 11.43 15.28
N ILE A 100 -19.27 12.37 14.38
CA ILE A 100 -18.08 13.20 14.41
C ILE A 100 -18.16 14.04 15.69
N LYS A 101 -17.21 13.82 16.59
CA LYS A 101 -17.09 14.58 17.83
C LYS A 101 -15.80 15.38 17.75
N MET A 102 -15.92 16.70 17.74
CA MET A 102 -14.77 17.58 17.82
C MET A 102 -14.33 17.69 19.28
N PHE A 103 -13.08 17.37 19.54
CA PHE A 103 -12.47 17.47 20.87
C PHE A 103 -11.01 17.88 20.72
N VAL A 104 -10.49 18.54 21.76
CA VAL A 104 -9.08 18.93 21.80
C VAL A 104 -8.21 17.68 21.86
N PHE A 105 -7.23 17.58 20.98
CA PHE A 105 -6.38 16.40 20.89
C PHE A 105 -4.92 16.78 20.65
N ASP A 106 -4.03 15.91 21.12
CA ASP A 106 -2.61 15.98 20.83
C ASP A 106 -2.26 14.98 19.71
N PRO A 107 -1.77 15.43 18.54
CA PRO A 107 -1.42 14.56 17.42
C PRO A 107 -0.32 13.54 17.76
N ASN A 108 0.48 13.80 18.79
CA ASN A 108 1.55 12.91 19.24
C ASN A 108 1.05 11.77 20.14
N SER A 109 -0.14 11.89 20.74
CA SER A 109 -0.67 10.92 21.72
C SER A 109 -2.05 10.36 21.38
N VAL A 110 -2.85 11.03 20.54
CA VAL A 110 -4.22 10.59 20.19
C VAL A 110 -4.25 9.20 19.54
N ASP A 111 -5.07 8.30 20.05
CA ASP A 111 -5.16 6.93 19.55
C ASP A 111 -5.93 6.84 18.21
N SER A 112 -5.96 5.64 17.62
CA SER A 112 -6.67 5.40 16.37
C SER A 112 -8.16 5.69 16.48
N ILE A 113 -8.77 5.36 17.62
CA ILE A 113 -10.19 5.60 17.88
C ILE A 113 -10.48 7.10 17.95
N GLY A 114 -9.63 7.87 18.63
CA GLY A 114 -9.71 9.32 18.70
C GLY A 114 -9.62 9.98 17.32
N LEU A 115 -8.65 9.57 16.50
CA LEU A 115 -8.50 10.06 15.12
C LEU A 115 -9.75 9.76 14.27
N ARG A 116 -10.33 8.56 14.41
CA ARG A 116 -11.57 8.20 13.72
C ARG A 116 -12.79 9.01 14.19
N LYS A 117 -12.87 9.34 15.49
CA LYS A 117 -13.93 10.19 16.05
C LYS A 117 -13.86 11.65 15.56
N LEU A 118 -12.66 12.12 15.22
CA LEU A 118 -12.45 13.42 14.57
C LEU A 118 -12.87 13.43 13.09
N GLY A 119 -13.29 12.28 12.55
CA GLY A 119 -13.73 12.12 11.17
C GLY A 119 -12.59 11.85 10.20
N LEU A 120 -11.38 11.55 10.68
CA LEU A 120 -10.27 11.18 9.81
C LEU A 120 -10.50 9.81 9.19
N ARG A 121 -10.12 9.70 7.91
CA ARG A 121 -10.16 8.44 7.17
C ARG A 121 -9.17 7.44 7.77
N GLU A 122 -9.45 6.16 7.55
CA GLU A 122 -8.58 5.07 8.01
C GLU A 122 -7.15 5.20 7.50
N LYS A 123 -6.99 5.55 6.21
CA LYS A 123 -5.67 5.79 5.61
C LYS A 123 -4.89 6.89 6.35
N THR A 124 -5.55 8.01 6.65
CA THR A 124 -4.92 9.12 7.39
C THR A 124 -4.60 8.70 8.82
N THR A 125 -5.50 7.99 9.48
CA THR A 125 -5.27 7.43 10.83
C THR A 125 -4.02 6.54 10.87
N ALA A 126 -3.88 5.63 9.90
CA ALA A 126 -2.71 4.75 9.80
C ALA A 126 -1.41 5.52 9.59
N ILE A 127 -1.42 6.57 8.77
CA ILE A 127 -0.23 7.40 8.54
C ILE A 127 0.18 8.14 9.82
N PHE A 128 -0.76 8.68 10.59
CA PHE A 128 -0.46 9.29 11.89
C PHE A 128 0.20 8.30 12.86
N LEU A 129 -0.27 7.05 12.90
CA LEU A 129 0.34 6.01 13.75
C LEU A 129 1.73 5.63 13.27
N HIS A 130 1.92 5.43 11.96
CA HIS A 130 3.22 5.13 11.37
C HIS A 130 4.23 6.27 11.53
N TRP A 131 3.78 7.52 11.47
CA TRP A 131 4.63 8.70 11.72
C TRP A 131 5.24 8.62 13.13
N ARG A 132 4.40 8.35 14.13
CA ARG A 132 4.79 8.21 15.53
C ARG A 132 5.65 6.96 15.77
N ALA A 133 5.32 5.84 15.15
CA ALA A 133 6.10 4.60 15.26
C ALA A 133 7.53 4.76 14.72
N LYS A 134 7.75 5.68 13.77
CA LYS A 134 9.08 6.06 13.28
C LYS A 134 9.84 7.02 14.20
N GLY A 135 9.29 7.35 15.36
CA GLY A 135 9.86 8.33 16.29
C GLY A 135 9.75 9.78 15.81
N LYS A 136 8.94 10.05 14.77
CA LYS A 136 8.71 11.43 14.33
C LYS A 136 7.65 12.08 15.22
N VAL A 137 7.89 13.34 15.55
CA VAL A 137 7.04 14.14 16.43
C VAL A 137 6.47 15.30 15.62
N PHE A 138 5.24 15.70 15.92
CA PHE A 138 4.62 16.92 15.45
C PHE A 138 4.96 18.04 16.44
N TYR A 139 5.82 18.99 16.04
CA TYR A 139 6.27 20.10 16.88
C TYR A 139 5.31 21.28 16.87
N ASN A 140 4.60 21.46 15.75
CA ASN A 140 3.60 22.51 15.59
C ASN A 140 2.41 21.97 14.78
N LYS A 141 1.31 22.72 14.78
CA LYS A 141 0.06 22.29 14.13
C LYS A 141 0.23 22.21 12.62
N GLU A 142 1.05 23.08 12.05
CA GLU A 142 1.33 23.17 10.62
C GLU A 142 2.01 21.89 10.08
N GLU A 143 2.74 21.15 10.92
CA GLU A 143 3.35 19.88 10.53
C GLU A 143 2.33 18.77 10.19
N LEU A 144 1.07 18.89 10.61
CA LEU A 144 0.03 17.95 10.20
C LEU A 144 -0.20 18.00 8.67
N LYS A 145 0.10 19.12 8.02
CA LYS A 145 0.06 19.25 6.55
C LYS A 145 1.08 18.35 5.83
N LYS A 146 2.10 17.85 6.54
CA LYS A 146 3.05 16.85 6.00
C LYS A 146 2.40 15.49 5.78
N VAL A 147 1.23 15.25 6.39
CA VAL A 147 0.44 14.04 6.15
C VAL A 147 -0.28 14.18 4.81
N TYR A 148 0.30 13.61 3.76
CA TYR A 148 -0.18 13.75 2.37
C TYR A 148 -1.62 13.28 2.10
N THR A 149 -2.24 12.57 3.04
CA THR A 149 -3.65 12.13 2.94
C THR A 149 -4.62 12.99 3.74
N LEU A 150 -4.11 13.96 4.48
CA LEU A 150 -4.92 14.96 5.15
C LEU A 150 -5.30 16.02 4.11
N THR A 151 -6.59 16.19 3.86
CA THR A 151 -7.04 17.24 2.94
C THR A 151 -6.97 18.60 3.63
N GLN A 152 -6.99 19.67 2.84
CA GLN A 152 -6.97 21.02 3.40
C GLN A 152 -8.20 21.27 4.29
N GLU A 153 -9.37 20.78 3.88
CA GLU A 153 -10.62 20.91 4.63
C GLU A 153 -10.58 20.15 5.98
N ASP A 154 -9.94 18.97 6.00
CA ASP A 154 -9.75 18.23 7.24
C ASP A 154 -8.76 18.96 8.17
N TYR A 155 -7.69 19.54 7.62
CA TYR A 155 -6.76 20.37 8.40
C TYR A 155 -7.45 21.58 9.01
N ASP A 156 -8.18 22.37 8.21
CA ASP A 156 -8.85 23.59 8.65
C ASP A 156 -9.88 23.31 9.75
N ARG A 157 -10.58 22.16 9.64
CA ARG A 157 -11.48 21.70 10.71
C ARG A 157 -10.73 21.38 11.99
N LEU A 158 -9.60 20.69 11.90
CA LEU A 158 -8.86 20.18 13.06
C LEU A 158 -8.01 21.23 13.74
N GLU A 159 -7.47 22.21 12.99
CA GLU A 159 -6.55 23.25 13.46
C GLU A 159 -6.92 23.88 14.81
N PRO A 160 -8.17 24.32 15.07
CA PRO A 160 -8.55 24.93 16.34
C PRO A 160 -8.55 23.96 17.53
N TYR A 161 -8.51 22.65 17.30
CA TYR A 161 -8.56 21.60 18.33
C TYR A 161 -7.20 20.90 18.54
N ILE A 162 -6.17 21.28 17.79
CA ILE A 162 -4.83 20.72 17.96
C ILE A 162 -4.15 21.39 19.16
N GLN A 163 -3.83 20.59 20.18
CA GLN A 163 -3.02 21.02 21.31
C GLN A 163 -1.81 20.12 21.45
N ILE A 164 -0.62 20.66 21.18
CA ILE A 164 0.64 19.92 21.30
C ILE A 164 1.20 20.13 22.70
N ASP A 165 1.35 19.03 23.42
CA ASP A 165 1.98 19.01 24.73
C ASP A 165 3.50 19.20 24.60
N ARG A 166 3.99 20.39 24.95
CA ARG A 166 5.42 20.73 24.84
C ARG A 166 6.31 19.87 25.74
N SER A 167 5.78 19.29 26.81
CA SER A 167 6.58 18.41 27.69
C SER A 167 7.05 17.12 27.00
N ARG A 168 6.43 16.79 25.86
CA ARG A 168 6.74 15.59 25.05
C ARG A 168 7.73 15.86 23.91
N LEU A 169 8.08 17.11 23.69
CA LEU A 169 9.09 17.50 22.71
C LEU A 169 10.46 17.32 23.38
N LYS A 170 11.19 16.29 22.98
CA LYS A 170 12.56 16.02 23.46
C LYS A 170 13.59 16.70 22.57
#